data_AF-A0A4Q5LU90-F1
#
_entry.id   AF-A0A4Q5LU90-F1
#
_cell.length_a   1.000
_cell.length_b   1.000
_cell.length_c   1.000
_cell.angle_alpha   90.00
_cell.angle_beta   90.00
_cell.angle_gamma   90.00
#
_symmetry.space_group_name_H-M   'P 1'
#
loop_
_entity.id
_entity.type
_entity.pdbx_description
1 polymer ?
#
loop_
_entity_poly.entity_id
_entity_poly.type
_entity_poly.pdbx_seq_one_letter_code
_entity_poly.pdbx_strand_id
1 'polypeptide(L)'
;MKKTVLFVAALFISTLSFAQTAEEVINNYVTAIGGKDAISKIKDLSMTFTGEAQGANLEILIQKKAPNKFLQSVSVTGMGEVQKQVCDGTKVRASGMQGSEDITDAEKVKAVAMQAVIVPESEYGTMGAKLTYVGKEKVNNADAHKIDVTIGTVKMTEFYDVASGMKVRQVITAETPMGSQTITSDYTDYKIVNGVMFAHKLNQDLGMMQLALSASKVEANTNLADSLFEIK
;
A
#
# COMPACT_ATOMS: atom_id res chain seq x y z
N MET A 1 1.85 15.04 -76.68
CA MET A 1 2.61 14.98 -75.41
C MET A 1 1.67 15.35 -74.26
N LYS A 2 1.11 14.37 -73.54
CA LYS A 2 0.25 14.59 -72.35
C LYS A 2 1.03 14.09 -71.14
N LYS A 3 1.39 14.98 -70.22
CA LYS A 3 2.13 14.65 -68.99
C LYS A 3 1.14 14.18 -67.93
N THR A 4 1.22 12.91 -67.55
CA THR A 4 0.46 12.34 -66.43
C THR A 4 1.20 12.66 -65.14
N VAL A 5 0.60 13.46 -64.26
CA VAL A 5 1.12 13.74 -62.91
C VAL A 5 0.59 12.66 -61.98
N LEU A 6 1.51 11.86 -61.44
CA LEU A 6 1.22 10.82 -60.45
C LEU A 6 1.22 11.48 -59.06
N PHE A 7 0.05 11.60 -58.44
CA PHE A 7 -0.08 12.01 -57.04
C PHE A 7 0.21 10.81 -56.14
N VAL A 8 1.37 10.80 -55.50
CA VAL A 8 1.67 9.86 -54.40
C VAL A 8 1.07 10.45 -53.13
N ALA A 9 -0.05 9.88 -52.68
CA ALA A 9 -0.62 10.18 -51.37
C ALA A 9 0.20 9.45 -50.30
N ALA A 10 0.98 10.18 -49.51
CA ALA A 10 1.64 9.65 -48.33
C ALA A 10 0.60 9.46 -47.21
N LEU A 11 0.24 8.21 -46.91
CA LEU A 11 -0.51 7.88 -45.69
C LEU A 11 0.44 8.02 -44.49
N PHE A 12 0.30 9.10 -43.72
CA PHE A 12 0.80 9.16 -42.36
C PHE A 12 -0.09 8.28 -41.47
N ILE A 13 0.36 7.04 -41.20
CA ILE A 13 -0.23 6.23 -40.13
C ILE A 13 0.34 6.81 -38.83
N SER A 14 -0.40 7.71 -38.19
CA SER A 14 -0.09 8.11 -36.81
C SER A 14 -0.29 6.87 -35.94
N THR A 15 0.79 6.30 -35.44
CA THR A 15 0.71 5.34 -34.35
C THR A 15 0.13 6.09 -33.16
N LEU A 16 -1.15 5.86 -32.86
CA LEU A 16 -1.76 6.26 -31.61
C LEU A 16 -0.97 5.56 -30.50
N SER A 17 0.04 6.24 -29.98
CA SER A 17 0.63 5.91 -28.70
C SER A 17 -0.46 6.20 -27.68
N PHE A 18 -1.20 5.17 -27.27
CA PHE A 18 -2.03 5.26 -26.07
C PHE A 18 -1.10 5.59 -24.91
N ALA A 19 -1.12 6.85 -24.47
CA ALA A 19 -0.39 7.25 -23.28
C ALA A 19 -1.03 6.54 -22.10
N GLN A 20 -0.29 5.60 -21.50
CA GLN A 20 -0.70 4.91 -20.27
C GLN A 20 -1.09 5.95 -19.22
N THR A 21 -2.31 5.88 -18.68
CA THR A 21 -2.73 6.77 -17.58
C THR A 21 -2.46 6.12 -16.22
N ALA A 22 -2.39 6.93 -15.17
CA ALA A 22 -2.20 6.43 -13.82
C ALA A 22 -3.39 5.54 -13.38
N GLU A 23 -4.61 5.93 -13.75
CA GLU A 23 -5.83 5.19 -13.46
C GLU A 23 -5.82 3.82 -14.12
N GLU A 24 -5.29 3.71 -15.34
CA GLU A 24 -5.16 2.44 -16.02
C GLU A 24 -4.18 1.50 -15.30
N VAL A 25 -3.02 2.02 -14.86
CA VAL A 25 -2.04 1.25 -14.07
C VAL A 25 -2.67 0.75 -12.77
N ILE A 26 -3.37 1.62 -12.03
CA ILE A 26 -4.06 1.25 -10.79
C ILE A 26 -5.16 0.21 -11.05
N ASN A 27 -5.96 0.36 -12.11
CA ASN A 27 -7.00 -0.60 -12.46
C ASN A 27 -6.42 -1.96 -12.87
N ASN A 28 -5.28 -1.97 -13.56
CA ASN A 28 -4.56 -3.20 -13.91
C ASN A 28 -4.10 -3.93 -12.65
N TYR A 29 -3.53 -3.21 -11.67
CA TYR A 29 -3.18 -3.79 -10.38
C TYR A 29 -4.40 -4.37 -9.65
N VAL A 30 -5.47 -3.59 -9.50
CA VAL A 30 -6.71 -4.03 -8.84
C VAL A 30 -7.28 -5.28 -9.51
N THR A 31 -7.22 -5.37 -10.83
CA THR A 31 -7.64 -6.55 -11.58
C THR A 31 -6.72 -7.74 -11.31
N ALA A 32 -5.41 -7.54 -11.38
CA ALA A 32 -4.43 -8.59 -11.23
C ALA A 32 -4.42 -9.23 -9.83
N ILE A 33 -4.73 -8.46 -8.78
CA ILE A 33 -4.85 -9.02 -7.42
C ILE A 33 -6.17 -9.74 -7.16
N GLY A 34 -7.16 -9.70 -8.06
CA GLY A 34 -8.43 -10.42 -7.87
C GLY A 34 -9.71 -9.62 -8.20
N GLY A 35 -9.58 -8.33 -8.49
CA GLY A 35 -10.69 -7.47 -8.92
C GLY A 35 -11.57 -6.94 -7.78
N LYS A 36 -12.32 -5.88 -8.11
CA LYS A 36 -13.17 -5.14 -7.14
C LYS A 36 -14.21 -6.03 -6.44
N ASP A 37 -14.79 -7.00 -7.16
CA ASP A 37 -15.80 -7.89 -6.60
C ASP A 37 -15.24 -8.78 -5.49
N ALA A 38 -14.04 -9.34 -5.68
CA ALA A 38 -13.38 -10.15 -4.65
C ALA A 38 -12.96 -9.29 -3.45
N ILE A 39 -12.39 -8.12 -3.72
CA ILE A 39 -11.97 -7.15 -2.68
C ILE A 39 -13.16 -6.71 -1.82
N SER A 40 -14.30 -6.36 -2.42
CA SER A 40 -15.48 -5.88 -1.70
C SER A 40 -16.09 -6.90 -0.73
N LYS A 41 -15.80 -8.19 -0.92
CA LYS A 41 -16.23 -9.30 -0.05
C LYS A 41 -15.36 -9.47 1.18
N ILE A 42 -14.20 -8.80 1.25
CA ILE A 42 -13.33 -8.82 2.44
C ILE A 42 -13.82 -7.73 3.41
N LYS A 43 -14.26 -8.14 4.60
CA LYS A 43 -14.78 -7.26 5.65
C LYS A 43 -13.77 -7.01 6.77
N ASP A 44 -12.90 -7.97 7.00
CA ASP A 44 -11.76 -7.86 7.90
C ASP A 44 -10.55 -8.62 7.34
N LEU A 45 -9.37 -8.18 7.75
CA LEU A 45 -8.08 -8.77 7.39
C LEU A 45 -7.17 -8.76 8.61
N SER A 46 -6.53 -9.89 8.90
CA SER A 46 -5.47 -10.03 9.90
C SER A 46 -4.21 -10.53 9.21
N MET A 47 -3.10 -9.82 9.41
CA MET A 47 -1.78 -10.18 8.88
C MET A 47 -0.78 -10.21 10.04
N THR A 48 -0.06 -11.31 10.15
CA THR A 48 1.07 -11.43 11.07
C THR A 48 2.34 -11.57 10.24
N PHE A 49 3.26 -10.63 10.44
CA PHE A 49 4.59 -10.66 9.85
C PHE A 49 5.62 -10.95 10.93
N THR A 50 6.66 -11.69 10.59
CA THR A 50 7.82 -11.94 11.43
C THR A 50 9.07 -11.45 10.73
N GLY A 51 10.02 -10.91 11.49
CA GLY A 51 11.31 -10.49 10.98
C GLY A 51 12.35 -10.41 12.07
N GLU A 52 13.49 -9.82 11.75
CA GLU A 52 14.60 -9.60 12.67
C GLU A 52 15.05 -8.14 12.58
N ALA A 53 15.30 -7.50 13.72
CA ALA A 53 15.91 -6.19 13.82
C ALA A 53 17.00 -6.20 14.88
N GLN A 54 18.22 -5.77 14.53
CA GLN A 54 19.36 -5.67 15.45
C GLN A 54 19.65 -6.97 16.23
N GLY A 55 19.47 -8.13 15.61
CA GLY A 55 19.70 -9.44 16.25
C GLY A 55 18.53 -9.95 17.09
N ALA A 56 17.41 -9.23 17.16
CA ALA A 56 16.20 -9.64 17.88
C ALA A 56 15.04 -9.95 16.93
N ASN A 57 14.34 -11.05 17.17
CA ASN A 57 13.14 -11.41 16.42
C ASN A 57 11.98 -10.50 16.82
N LEU A 58 11.27 -9.99 15.82
CA LEU A 58 10.07 -9.19 15.98
C LEU A 58 8.87 -9.81 15.26
N GLU A 59 7.69 -9.50 15.77
CA GLU A 59 6.40 -9.81 15.17
C GLU A 59 5.61 -8.52 14.98
N ILE A 60 4.99 -8.37 13.80
CA ILE A 60 4.08 -7.26 13.48
C ILE A 60 2.71 -7.85 13.19
N LEU A 61 1.74 -7.54 14.02
CA LEU A 61 0.34 -7.83 13.80
C LEU A 61 -0.35 -6.60 13.19
N ILE A 62 -0.99 -6.75 12.04
CA ILE A 62 -1.83 -5.74 11.41
C ILE A 62 -3.25 -6.31 11.29
N GLN A 63 -4.22 -5.57 11.81
CA GLN A 63 -5.62 -5.90 11.73
C GLN A 63 -6.40 -4.73 11.15
N LYS A 64 -7.22 -5.02 10.15
CA LYS A 64 -8.06 -4.06 9.45
C LYS A 64 -9.50 -4.55 9.51
N LYS A 65 -10.44 -3.68 9.84
CA LYS A 65 -11.86 -3.99 9.81
C LYS A 65 -12.64 -2.81 9.24
N ALA A 66 -13.48 -3.09 8.26
CA ALA A 66 -14.34 -2.07 7.68
C ALA A 66 -15.52 -1.73 8.63
N PRO A 67 -15.93 -0.45 8.71
CA PRO A 67 -15.24 0.73 8.21
C PRO A 67 -14.18 1.24 9.20
N ASN A 68 -13.07 1.77 8.67
CA ASN A 68 -12.12 2.66 9.37
C ASN A 68 -11.43 2.15 10.65
N LYS A 69 -11.52 0.86 10.98
CA LYS A 69 -10.85 0.29 12.16
C LYS A 69 -9.52 -0.32 11.81
N PHE A 70 -8.49 0.09 12.52
CA PHE A 70 -7.12 -0.33 12.30
C PHE A 70 -6.43 -0.64 13.62
N LEU A 71 -5.66 -1.72 13.66
CA LEU A 71 -4.75 -2.03 14.74
C LEU A 71 -3.42 -2.46 14.12
N GLN A 72 -2.35 -1.89 14.64
CA GLN A 72 -1.00 -2.37 14.42
C GLN A 72 -0.34 -2.62 15.77
N SER A 73 0.31 -3.76 15.94
CA SER A 73 1.09 -4.08 17.12
C SER A 73 2.44 -4.62 16.68
N VAL A 74 3.51 -4.15 17.34
CA VAL A 74 4.88 -4.62 17.16
C VAL A 74 5.34 -5.22 18.47
N SER A 75 5.73 -6.48 18.42
CA SER A 75 6.27 -7.23 19.54
C SER A 75 7.72 -7.63 19.27
N VAL A 76 8.57 -7.55 20.29
CA VAL A 76 9.96 -7.99 20.22
C VAL A 76 10.18 -9.14 21.21
N THR A 77 10.86 -10.18 20.78
CA THR A 77 11.15 -11.36 21.61
C THR A 77 11.87 -10.94 22.89
N GLY A 78 11.34 -11.33 24.04
CA GLY A 78 11.87 -10.98 25.36
C GLY A 78 11.39 -9.62 25.91
N MET A 79 10.83 -8.74 25.09
CA MET A 79 10.29 -7.44 25.51
C MET A 79 8.76 -7.37 25.46
N GLY A 80 8.10 -8.25 24.69
CA GLY A 80 6.66 -8.24 24.49
C GLY A 80 6.22 -7.15 23.50
N GLU A 81 4.99 -6.66 23.61
CA GLU A 81 4.45 -5.57 22.80
C GLU A 81 5.19 -4.26 23.12
N VAL A 82 6.01 -3.79 22.18
CA VAL A 82 6.82 -2.56 22.34
C VAL A 82 6.18 -1.34 21.71
N GLN A 83 5.26 -1.56 20.76
CA GLN A 83 4.48 -0.51 20.10
C GLN A 83 3.09 -1.04 19.75
N LYS A 84 2.07 -0.22 19.96
CA LYS A 84 0.69 -0.47 19.54
C LYS A 84 0.08 0.81 18.99
N GLN A 85 -0.62 0.72 17.87
CA GLN A 85 -1.46 1.78 17.34
C GLN A 85 -2.85 1.22 17.11
N VAL A 86 -3.88 1.88 17.64
CA VAL A 86 -5.28 1.51 17.46
C VAL A 86 -6.03 2.72 16.94
N CYS A 87 -6.86 2.52 15.92
CA CYS A 87 -7.79 3.49 15.38
C CYS A 87 -9.20 2.91 15.42
N ASP A 88 -10.12 3.60 16.09
CA ASP A 88 -11.54 3.22 16.15
C ASP A 88 -12.37 3.87 15.01
N GLY A 89 -11.71 4.68 14.17
CA GLY A 89 -12.31 5.47 13.09
C GLY A 89 -12.56 6.95 13.45
N THR A 90 -12.53 7.29 14.74
CA THR A 90 -12.73 8.66 15.26
C THR A 90 -11.56 9.17 16.11
N LYS A 91 -10.80 8.25 16.70
CA LYS A 91 -9.64 8.51 17.53
C LYS A 91 -8.55 7.50 17.21
N VAL A 92 -7.30 7.91 17.41
CA VAL A 92 -6.15 7.03 17.37
C VAL A 92 -5.47 7.06 18.73
N ARG A 93 -5.09 5.89 19.24
CA ARG A 93 -4.16 5.77 20.36
C ARG A 93 -2.89 5.10 19.89
N ALA A 94 -1.77 5.78 20.09
CA ALA A 94 -0.44 5.20 19.96
C ALA A 94 0.10 4.91 21.36
N SER A 95 0.74 3.76 21.55
CA SER A 95 1.34 3.35 22.81
C SER A 95 2.65 2.65 22.54
N GLY A 96 3.62 2.79 23.44
CA GLY A 96 4.90 2.10 23.35
C GLY A 96 5.73 2.30 24.61
N MET A 97 7.01 2.00 24.51
CA MET A 97 7.93 2.04 25.67
C MET A 97 8.03 3.42 26.33
N GLN A 98 7.81 4.50 25.58
CA GLN A 98 7.85 5.88 26.08
C GLN A 98 6.51 6.38 26.64
N GLY A 99 5.47 5.54 26.66
CA GLY A 99 4.12 5.89 27.12
C GLY A 99 3.07 5.82 26.01
N SER A 100 1.94 6.51 26.21
CA SER A 100 0.81 6.52 25.28
C SER A 100 0.34 7.94 24.96
N GLU A 101 -0.08 8.15 23.72
CA GLU A 101 -0.66 9.40 23.24
C GLU A 101 -1.98 9.14 22.53
N ASP A 102 -2.94 10.03 22.77
CA ASP A 102 -4.21 10.09 22.06
C ASP A 102 -4.17 11.17 20.99
N ILE A 103 -4.45 10.77 19.76
CA ILE A 103 -4.55 11.66 18.61
C ILE A 103 -6.03 11.82 18.28
N THR A 104 -6.53 13.04 18.44
CA THR A 104 -7.90 13.44 18.12
C THR A 104 -7.98 14.48 17.00
N ASP A 105 -6.83 14.96 16.52
CA ASP A 105 -6.76 15.82 15.35
C ASP A 105 -7.36 15.10 14.14
N ALA A 106 -8.37 15.72 13.52
CA ALA A 106 -9.17 15.06 12.50
C ALA A 106 -8.37 14.68 11.26
N GLU A 107 -7.38 15.47 10.85
CA GLU A 107 -6.54 15.15 9.69
C GLU A 107 -5.62 13.97 9.98
N LYS A 108 -4.98 13.94 11.16
CA LYS A 108 -4.14 12.82 11.58
C LYS A 108 -4.93 11.54 11.78
N VAL A 109 -6.11 11.62 12.41
CA VAL A 109 -7.01 10.46 12.56
C VAL A 109 -7.42 9.93 11.19
N LYS A 110 -7.80 10.81 10.26
CA LYS A 110 -8.16 10.41 8.90
C LYS A 110 -7.00 9.72 8.17
N ALA A 111 -5.77 10.22 8.31
CA ALA A 111 -4.59 9.61 7.72
C ALA A 111 -4.34 8.17 8.24
N VAL A 112 -4.58 7.92 9.53
CA VAL A 112 -4.47 6.57 10.09
C VAL A 112 -5.67 5.70 9.70
N ALA A 113 -6.88 6.26 9.69
CA ALA A 113 -8.09 5.55 9.27
C ALA A 113 -8.00 5.06 7.81
N MET A 114 -7.27 5.74 6.94
CA MET A 114 -6.98 5.27 5.58
C MET A 114 -6.22 3.93 5.58
N GLN A 115 -5.42 3.62 6.61
CA GLN A 115 -4.72 2.34 6.73
C GLN A 115 -5.68 1.16 7.01
N ALA A 116 -6.89 1.44 7.50
CA ALA A 116 -7.94 0.44 7.66
C ALA A 116 -8.50 -0.06 6.32
N VAL A 117 -8.28 0.69 5.23
CA VAL A 117 -8.67 0.23 3.89
C VAL A 117 -7.78 -0.97 3.51
N ILE A 118 -8.44 -2.08 3.19
CA ILE A 118 -7.76 -3.37 2.94
C ILE A 118 -6.91 -3.28 1.68
N VAL A 119 -7.50 -2.80 0.58
CA VAL A 119 -6.83 -2.47 -0.68
C VAL A 119 -7.11 -1.00 -1.00
N PRO A 120 -6.26 -0.05 -0.58
CA PRO A 120 -6.51 1.38 -0.81
C PRO A 120 -6.57 1.73 -2.30
N GLU A 121 -5.82 1.01 -3.14
CA GLU A 121 -5.77 1.21 -4.59
C GLU A 121 -7.15 1.03 -5.26
N SER A 122 -8.03 0.18 -4.73
CA SER A 122 -9.39 0.02 -5.26
C SER A 122 -10.33 1.15 -4.87
N GLU A 123 -9.96 1.95 -3.88
CA GLU A 123 -10.76 3.02 -3.27
C GLU A 123 -10.18 4.43 -3.50
N TYR A 124 -9.07 4.57 -4.23
CA TYR A 124 -8.43 5.88 -4.47
C TYR A 124 -9.38 6.96 -4.99
N GLY A 125 -10.34 6.62 -5.85
CA GLY A 125 -11.37 7.56 -6.30
C GLY A 125 -12.26 8.09 -5.17
N THR A 126 -12.72 7.20 -4.27
CA THR A 126 -13.59 7.57 -3.14
C THR A 126 -12.80 8.28 -2.03
N MET A 127 -11.51 7.99 -1.92
CA MET A 127 -10.57 8.63 -1.00
C MET A 127 -10.12 10.03 -1.45
N GLY A 128 -10.46 10.45 -2.68
CA GLY A 128 -10.05 11.74 -3.24
C GLY A 128 -8.56 11.79 -3.61
N ALA A 129 -8.00 10.65 -4.02
CA ALA A 129 -6.61 10.56 -4.44
C ALA A 129 -6.38 11.33 -5.74
N LYS A 130 -5.29 12.11 -5.77
CA LYS A 130 -4.71 12.64 -7.00
C LYS A 130 -3.59 11.70 -7.44
N LEU A 131 -3.74 11.13 -8.63
CA LEU A 131 -2.76 10.23 -9.25
C LEU A 131 -1.99 10.99 -10.33
N THR A 132 -0.69 10.74 -10.45
CA THR A 132 0.14 11.32 -11.52
C THR A 132 1.07 10.24 -12.06
N TYR A 133 0.91 9.92 -13.35
CA TYR A 133 1.81 9.00 -14.04
C TYR A 133 3.14 9.69 -14.30
N VAL A 134 4.21 9.21 -13.68
CA VAL A 134 5.54 9.82 -13.79
C VAL A 134 6.34 9.19 -14.94
N GLY A 135 6.13 7.91 -15.22
CA GLY A 135 6.84 7.18 -16.27
C GLY A 135 7.15 5.74 -15.87
N LYS A 136 8.18 5.16 -16.49
CA LYS A 136 8.72 3.85 -16.12
C LYS A 136 10.08 4.01 -15.46
N GLU A 137 10.34 3.22 -14.44
CA GLU A 137 11.62 3.14 -13.73
C GLU A 137 11.93 1.67 -13.42
N LYS A 138 13.20 1.32 -13.31
CA LYS A 138 13.57 -0.04 -12.92
C LYS A 138 13.45 -0.24 -11.42
N VAL A 139 12.72 -1.26 -11.01
CA VAL A 139 12.68 -1.76 -9.63
C VAL A 139 13.14 -3.21 -9.65
N ASN A 140 14.20 -3.52 -8.90
CA ASN A 140 14.75 -4.87 -8.82
C ASN A 140 15.05 -5.51 -10.20
N ASN A 141 15.60 -4.70 -11.11
CA ASN A 141 15.92 -5.02 -12.52
C ASN A 141 14.73 -5.26 -13.47
N ALA A 142 13.48 -5.11 -13.01
CA ALA A 142 12.28 -5.15 -13.84
C ALA A 142 11.73 -3.72 -14.10
N ASP A 143 11.09 -3.52 -15.25
CA ASP A 143 10.44 -2.24 -15.55
C ASP A 143 9.15 -2.10 -14.74
N ALA A 144 8.97 -0.97 -14.05
CA ALA A 144 7.78 -0.66 -13.28
C ALA A 144 7.24 0.72 -13.65
N HIS A 145 5.91 0.83 -13.76
CA HIS A 145 5.21 2.10 -13.84
C HIS A 145 5.31 2.84 -12.49
N LYS A 146 5.73 4.10 -12.53
CA LYS A 146 5.87 4.97 -11.37
C LYS A 146 4.68 5.94 -11.30
N ILE A 147 3.95 5.88 -10.20
CA ILE A 147 2.78 6.70 -9.93
C ILE A 147 3.02 7.52 -8.67
N ASP A 148 2.92 8.83 -8.76
CA ASP A 148 2.82 9.68 -7.58
C ASP A 148 1.35 9.76 -7.13
N VAL A 149 1.11 9.50 -5.84
CA VAL A 149 -0.20 9.48 -5.21
C VAL A 149 -0.23 10.51 -4.09
N THR A 150 -1.25 11.37 -4.10
CA THR A 150 -1.52 12.32 -3.01
C THR A 150 -2.95 12.15 -2.52
N ILE A 151 -3.12 11.97 -1.21
CA ILE A 151 -4.43 11.85 -0.55
C ILE A 151 -4.42 12.77 0.68
N GLY A 152 -5.08 13.92 0.58
CA GLY A 152 -4.97 14.95 1.61
C GLY A 152 -3.51 15.38 1.82
N THR A 153 -3.00 15.22 3.03
CA THR A 153 -1.60 15.52 3.39
C THR A 153 -0.63 14.37 3.10
N VAL A 154 -1.14 13.16 2.85
CA VAL A 154 -0.33 11.97 2.57
C VAL A 154 0.18 12.01 1.13
N LYS A 155 1.49 11.85 0.97
CA LYS A 155 2.17 11.75 -0.33
C LYS A 155 2.97 10.46 -0.37
N MET A 156 2.83 9.71 -1.45
CA MET A 156 3.60 8.50 -1.68
C MET A 156 3.86 8.29 -3.17
N THR A 157 4.91 7.56 -3.48
CA THR A 157 5.20 7.09 -4.83
C THR A 157 5.05 5.58 -4.84
N GLU A 158 4.37 5.07 -5.85
CA GLU A 158 4.06 3.66 -6.00
C GLU A 158 4.60 3.14 -7.33
N PHE A 159 5.06 1.90 -7.32
CA PHE A 159 5.66 1.26 -8.47
C PHE A 159 4.93 -0.04 -8.75
N TYR A 160 4.49 -0.19 -10.00
CA TYR A 160 3.74 -1.35 -10.48
C TYR A 160 4.48 -2.01 -11.61
N ASP A 161 4.83 -3.29 -11.45
CA ASP A 161 5.55 -4.07 -12.46
C ASP A 161 4.77 -4.08 -13.79
N VAL A 162 5.46 -3.81 -14.89
CA VAL A 162 4.85 -3.68 -16.22
C VAL A 162 4.32 -5.03 -16.72
N ALA A 163 4.97 -6.15 -16.36
CA ALA A 163 4.63 -7.47 -16.88
C ALA A 163 3.43 -8.10 -16.16
N SER A 164 3.39 -7.96 -14.84
CA SER A 164 2.39 -8.60 -13.98
C SER A 164 1.29 -7.65 -13.49
N GLY A 165 1.52 -6.34 -13.55
CA GLY A 165 0.65 -5.33 -12.94
C GLY A 165 0.74 -5.28 -11.41
N MET A 166 1.57 -6.09 -10.77
CA MET A 166 1.71 -6.11 -9.30
C MET A 166 2.39 -4.87 -8.77
N LYS A 167 1.90 -4.34 -7.65
CA LYS A 167 2.66 -3.37 -6.86
C LYS A 167 3.93 -4.02 -6.37
N VAL A 168 5.08 -3.44 -6.67
CA VAL A 168 6.40 -3.97 -6.32
C VAL A 168 7.14 -3.10 -5.34
N ARG A 169 6.83 -1.79 -5.29
CA ARG A 169 7.44 -0.85 -4.35
C ARG A 169 6.47 0.27 -3.99
N GLN A 170 6.60 0.75 -2.77
CA GLN A 170 6.01 2.00 -2.30
C GLN A 170 7.08 2.80 -1.57
N VAL A 171 7.10 4.10 -1.78
CA VAL A 171 7.93 5.07 -1.07
C VAL A 171 7.02 6.08 -0.41
N ILE A 172 7.13 6.24 0.91
CA ILE A 172 6.36 7.22 1.68
C ILE A 172 7.31 7.98 2.59
N THR A 173 7.13 9.30 2.68
CA THR A 173 7.79 10.10 3.73
C THR A 173 6.82 10.23 4.89
N ALA A 174 7.21 9.72 6.05
CA ALA A 174 6.42 9.73 7.27
C ALA A 174 7.14 10.51 8.37
N GLU A 175 6.38 11.27 9.16
CA GLU A 175 6.88 11.87 10.39
C GLU A 175 6.98 10.79 11.46
N THR A 176 8.19 10.56 11.96
CA THR A 176 8.47 9.62 13.06
C THR A 176 8.93 10.41 14.29
N PRO A 177 8.98 9.78 15.49
CA PRO A 177 9.61 10.41 16.66
C PRO A 177 11.09 10.81 16.42
N MET A 178 11.76 10.23 15.42
CA MET A 178 13.12 10.57 15.02
C MET A 178 13.19 11.64 13.91
N GLY A 179 12.07 12.26 13.55
CA GLY A 179 11.92 13.22 12.45
C GLY A 179 11.34 12.62 11.18
N SER A 180 11.33 13.40 10.11
CA SER A 180 10.84 12.98 8.79
C SER A 180 11.73 11.86 8.24
N GLN A 181 11.14 10.70 7.95
CA GLN A 181 11.84 9.54 7.39
C GLN A 181 11.17 9.07 6.11
N THR A 182 11.99 8.80 5.10
CA THR A 182 11.54 8.12 3.89
C THR A 182 11.60 6.62 4.11
N ILE A 183 10.44 5.98 3.98
CA ILE A 183 10.25 4.55 4.09
C ILE A 183 10.06 3.99 2.68
N THR A 184 10.96 3.12 2.25
CA THR A 184 10.79 2.36 1.01
C THR A 184 10.35 0.94 1.39
N SER A 185 9.25 0.46 0.83
CA SER A 185 8.74 -0.90 1.05
C SER A 185 8.66 -1.64 -0.28
N ASP A 186 9.36 -2.78 -0.37
CA ASP A 186 9.29 -3.69 -1.52
C ASP A 186 8.37 -4.86 -1.22
N TYR A 187 7.49 -5.19 -2.16
CA TYR A 187 6.43 -6.19 -2.02
C TYR A 187 6.72 -7.39 -2.91
N THR A 188 6.78 -8.59 -2.33
CA THR A 188 7.01 -9.84 -3.08
C THR A 188 6.20 -11.00 -2.47
N ASP A 189 6.27 -12.16 -3.13
CA ASP A 189 5.60 -13.40 -2.69
C ASP A 189 4.08 -13.23 -2.51
N TYR A 190 3.41 -12.70 -3.53
CA TYR A 190 1.95 -12.53 -3.52
C TYR A 190 1.25 -13.89 -3.49
N LYS A 191 0.30 -14.08 -2.56
CA LYS A 191 -0.52 -15.30 -2.46
C LYS A 191 -1.98 -14.94 -2.29
N ILE A 192 -2.84 -15.82 -2.81
CA ILE A 192 -4.29 -15.68 -2.78
C ILE A 192 -4.82 -15.97 -1.37
N VAL A 193 -5.59 -15.04 -0.82
CA VAL A 193 -6.39 -15.18 0.41
C VAL A 193 -7.80 -14.69 0.10
N ASN A 194 -8.80 -15.56 0.24
CA ASN A 194 -10.20 -15.27 -0.08
C ASN A 194 -10.42 -14.66 -1.47
N GLY A 195 -9.63 -15.09 -2.47
CA GLY A 195 -9.74 -14.62 -3.85
C GLY A 195 -9.00 -13.31 -4.16
N VAL A 196 -8.27 -12.74 -3.20
CA VAL A 196 -7.44 -11.55 -3.38
C VAL A 196 -5.97 -11.87 -3.08
N MET A 197 -5.04 -11.38 -3.89
CA MET A 197 -3.61 -11.54 -3.67
C MET A 197 -3.05 -10.51 -2.68
N PHE A 198 -2.32 -10.99 -1.68
CA PHE A 198 -1.60 -10.15 -0.72
C PHE A 198 -0.12 -10.53 -0.70
N ALA A 199 0.76 -9.53 -0.58
CA ALA A 199 2.20 -9.74 -0.45
C ALA A 199 2.51 -10.48 0.85
N HIS A 200 3.27 -11.57 0.78
CA HIS A 200 3.74 -12.31 1.96
C HIS A 200 5.18 -11.99 2.34
N LYS A 201 5.86 -11.12 1.58
CA LYS A 201 7.19 -10.62 1.91
C LYS A 201 7.27 -9.12 1.70
N LEU A 202 7.79 -8.43 2.72
CA LEU A 202 8.04 -6.99 2.69
C LEU A 202 9.50 -6.75 3.05
N ASN A 203 10.25 -6.06 2.20
CA ASN A 203 11.54 -5.50 2.59
C ASN A 203 11.38 -4.00 2.77
N GLN A 204 11.52 -3.52 4.00
CA GLN A 204 11.39 -2.11 4.34
C GLN A 204 12.76 -1.50 4.61
N ASP A 205 13.07 -0.43 3.91
CA ASP A 205 14.20 0.44 4.21
C ASP A 205 13.67 1.69 4.93
N LEU A 206 14.07 1.83 6.19
CA LEU A 206 13.74 2.96 7.08
C LEU A 206 14.92 3.94 7.17
N GLY A 207 15.82 3.94 6.18
CA GLY A 207 17.04 4.74 6.13
C GLY A 207 18.19 4.08 6.88
N MET A 208 18.17 4.14 8.21
CA MET A 208 19.26 3.58 9.05
C MET A 208 19.08 2.09 9.37
N MET A 209 17.91 1.54 9.06
CA MET A 209 17.53 0.16 9.38
C MET A 209 16.79 -0.45 8.20
N GLN A 210 17.17 -1.67 7.85
CA GLN A 210 16.43 -2.50 6.90
C GLN A 210 15.72 -3.62 7.66
N LEU A 211 14.46 -3.86 7.31
CA LEU A 211 13.62 -4.90 7.87
C LEU A 211 13.16 -5.83 6.76
N ALA A 212 13.55 -7.11 6.85
CA ALA A 212 12.97 -8.17 6.04
C ALA A 212 11.86 -8.84 6.83
N LEU A 213 10.63 -8.71 6.35
CA LEU A 213 9.42 -9.22 6.97
C LEU A 213 8.81 -10.31 6.10
N SER A 214 8.45 -11.43 6.72
CA SER A 214 7.71 -12.52 6.08
C SER A 214 6.39 -12.74 6.79
N ALA A 215 5.29 -12.84 6.05
CA ALA A 215 3.99 -13.13 6.59
C ALA A 215 3.96 -14.57 7.10
N SER A 216 3.79 -14.75 8.40
CA SER A 216 3.52 -16.06 9.02
C SER A 216 2.05 -16.43 8.91
N LYS A 217 1.16 -15.43 8.83
CA LYS A 217 -0.29 -15.63 8.72
C LYS A 217 -0.95 -14.48 7.97
N VAL A 218 -1.85 -14.79 7.04
CA VAL A 218 -2.76 -13.82 6.40
C VAL A 218 -4.15 -14.44 6.34
N GLU A 219 -5.12 -13.80 6.96
CA GLU A 219 -6.49 -14.30 7.05
C GLU A 219 -7.49 -13.17 6.80
N ALA A 220 -8.57 -13.49 6.08
CA ALA A 220 -9.63 -12.56 5.76
C ALA A 220 -10.98 -13.13 6.21
N ASN A 221 -11.92 -12.25 6.57
CA ASN A 221 -13.28 -12.60 7.00
C ASN A 221 -13.31 -13.54 8.22
N THR A 222 -12.45 -13.25 9.19
CA THR A 222 -12.34 -13.97 10.47
C THR A 222 -13.31 -13.48 11.53
N ASN A 223 -14.13 -12.46 11.22
CA ASN A 223 -15.04 -11.80 12.15
C ASN A 223 -14.29 -11.18 13.34
N LEU A 224 -13.27 -10.37 13.06
CA LEU A 224 -12.52 -9.65 14.09
C LEU A 224 -13.47 -8.90 15.03
N ALA A 225 -13.31 -9.11 16.34
CA ALA A 225 -14.17 -8.51 17.36
C ALA A 225 -13.96 -6.99 17.41
N ASP A 226 -15.04 -6.23 17.61
CA ASP A 226 -14.96 -4.77 17.69
C ASP A 226 -14.15 -4.26 18.89
N SER A 227 -14.15 -5.02 19.99
CA SER A 227 -13.40 -4.73 21.21
C SER A 227 -11.89 -4.69 21.01
N LEU A 228 -11.36 -5.27 19.92
CA LEU A 228 -9.94 -5.17 19.55
C LEU A 228 -9.54 -3.73 19.19
N PHE A 229 -10.50 -2.91 18.77
CA PHE A 229 -10.27 -1.57 18.27
C PHE A 229 -10.75 -0.47 19.23
N GLU A 230 -11.27 -0.84 20.40
CA GLU A 230 -11.78 0.12 21.38
C GLU A 230 -10.64 0.87 22.08
N ILE A 231 -10.72 2.20 22.04
CA ILE A 231 -9.79 3.10 22.73
C ILE A 231 -10.47 3.57 24.03
N LYS A 232 -9.98 3.08 25.17
CA LYS A 232 -10.53 3.41 26.50
C LYS A 232 -10.19 4.82 27.01
#